data_AF-A0A9W3SKK8-F1
#
_entry.id   AF-A0A9W3SKK8-F1
#
_cell.length_a   1.000
_cell.length_b   1.000
_cell.length_c   1.000
_cell.angle_alpha   90.00
_cell.angle_beta   90.00
_cell.angle_gamma   90.00
#
_symmetry.space_group_name_H-M   'P 1'
#
loop_
_entity.id
_entity.type
_entity.pdbx_description
1 polymer ?
#
loop_
_entity_poly.entity_id
_entity_poly.type
_entity_poly.pdbx_seq_one_letter_code
_entity_poly.pdbx_strand_id
1 'polypeptide(L)'
;MMKNLTEVTTETRNYFADTFTVYYLEPTFKDKLTTARKFQNCINYYLKYKKVEKWPLDYYSRNQTEEERKIILRKYWLKYFSFLLDEQQNIQNINQWIQEEKPIKIGENLGFIRMAFTRIMMEAFNEKRAENLKQKKE
;
A
#
# COMPACT_ATOMS: atom_id res chain seq x y z
N MET A 1 24.71 -4.82 15.40
CA MET A 1 23.51 -4.86 16.26
C MET A 1 22.31 -5.10 15.36
N MET A 2 21.58 -6.20 15.53
CA MET A 2 20.36 -6.47 14.77
C MET A 2 19.30 -5.47 15.27
N LYS A 3 18.89 -4.50 14.42
CA LYS A 3 17.85 -3.52 14.82
C LYS A 3 16.54 -4.26 15.08
N ASN A 4 15.71 -3.73 15.97
CA ASN A 4 14.43 -4.33 16.34
C ASN A 4 13.53 -4.51 15.10
N LEU A 5 13.23 -5.76 14.74
CA LEU A 5 12.45 -6.08 13.53
C LEU A 5 10.95 -5.88 13.72
N THR A 6 10.46 -5.74 14.95
CA THR A 6 9.01 -5.70 15.23
C THR A 6 8.46 -4.28 15.37
N GLU A 7 9.30 -3.26 15.38
CA GLU A 7 8.88 -1.89 15.63
C GLU A 7 8.49 -1.15 14.34
N VAL A 8 7.37 -0.42 14.38
CA VAL A 8 6.97 0.47 13.28
C VAL A 8 7.68 1.80 13.43
N THR A 9 8.84 1.93 12.79
CA THR A 9 9.61 3.17 12.77
C THR A 9 9.16 4.11 11.64
N THR A 10 9.67 5.34 11.64
CA THR A 10 9.51 6.27 10.49
C THR A 10 10.07 5.68 9.20
N GLU A 11 11.19 4.94 9.29
CA GLU A 11 11.81 4.28 8.15
C GLU A 11 10.91 3.17 7.60
N THR A 12 10.32 2.35 8.49
CA THR A 12 9.32 1.32 8.15
C THR A 12 8.13 1.92 7.39
N ARG A 13 7.57 3.02 7.90
CA ARG A 13 6.42 3.72 7.30
C ARG A 13 6.76 4.30 5.93
N ASN A 14 7.93 4.91 5.81
CA ASN A 14 8.40 5.49 4.55
C ASN A 14 8.66 4.39 3.51
N TYR A 15 9.32 3.31 3.90
CA TYR A 15 9.60 2.17 3.00
C TYR A 15 8.31 1.52 2.49
N PHE A 16 7.35 1.30 3.39
CA PHE A 16 6.01 0.83 3.07
C PHE A 16 5.35 1.69 1.99
N ALA A 17 5.28 3.00 2.23
CA ALA A 17 4.58 3.92 1.34
C ALA A 17 5.32 4.14 0.01
N ASP A 18 6.64 4.15 0.02
CA ASP A 18 7.46 4.22 -1.19
C ASP A 18 7.27 2.97 -2.05
N THR A 19 7.16 1.79 -1.42
CA THR A 19 6.84 0.53 -2.10
C THR A 19 5.46 0.59 -2.79
N PHE A 20 4.45 1.10 -2.08
CA PHE A 20 3.12 1.30 -2.66
C PHE A 20 3.16 2.26 -3.85
N THR A 21 3.92 3.34 -3.72
CA THR A 21 4.12 4.35 -4.78
C THR A 21 4.70 3.70 -6.03
N VAL A 22 5.83 3.01 -5.91
CA VAL A 22 6.52 2.34 -7.04
C VAL A 22 5.58 1.35 -7.75
N TYR A 23 4.91 0.47 -6.98
CA TYR A 23 4.00 -0.52 -7.57
C TYR A 23 2.75 0.08 -8.21
N TYR A 24 2.20 1.15 -7.63
CA TYR A 24 0.98 1.78 -8.15
C TYR A 24 1.24 2.57 -9.43
N LEU A 25 2.42 3.16 -9.58
CA LEU A 25 2.74 4.06 -10.69
C LEU A 25 3.44 3.38 -11.85
N GLU A 26 3.81 2.11 -11.69
CA GLU A 26 4.44 1.33 -12.74
C GLU A 26 3.60 1.35 -14.02
N PRO A 27 4.18 1.69 -15.18
CA PRO A 27 3.48 1.65 -16.46
C PRO A 27 3.00 0.23 -16.79
N THR A 28 1.68 0.03 -16.83
CA THR A 28 1.09 -1.27 -17.17
C THR A 28 0.60 -1.27 -18.62
N PHE A 29 1.50 -1.55 -19.56
CA PHE A 29 1.13 -1.73 -20.96
C PHE A 29 0.21 -2.96 -21.17
N LYS A 30 -0.61 -2.91 -22.22
CA LYS A 30 -1.92 -3.60 -22.32
C LYS A 30 -1.94 -5.13 -22.14
N ASP A 31 -0.84 -5.87 -22.31
CA ASP A 31 -0.93 -7.33 -22.52
C ASP A 31 -0.26 -8.27 -21.48
N LYS A 32 0.34 -7.77 -20.40
CA LYS A 32 0.85 -8.66 -19.33
C LYS A 32 0.14 -8.39 -17.99
N LEU A 33 -0.44 -9.43 -17.41
CA LEU A 33 -0.93 -9.49 -16.02
C LEU A 33 0.27 -9.43 -15.05
N THR A 34 0.94 -8.28 -14.99
CA THR A 34 2.06 -8.06 -14.07
C THR A 34 1.57 -7.92 -12.64
N THR A 35 2.44 -8.19 -11.66
CA THR A 35 2.14 -7.97 -10.24
C THR A 35 1.71 -6.53 -9.98
N ALA A 36 2.33 -5.55 -10.65
CA ALA A 36 1.97 -4.14 -10.56
C ALA A 36 0.53 -3.87 -11.01
N ARG A 37 0.08 -4.43 -12.14
CA ARG A 37 -1.31 -4.27 -12.59
C ARG A 37 -2.33 -4.87 -11.63
N LYS A 38 -2.03 -6.05 -11.08
CA LYS A 38 -2.87 -6.68 -10.04
C LYS A 38 -2.92 -5.81 -8.78
N PHE A 39 -1.79 -5.25 -8.38
CA PHE A 39 -1.70 -4.33 -7.26
C PHE A 39 -2.52 -3.05 -7.49
N GLN A 40 -2.36 -2.38 -8.64
CA GLN A 40 -3.16 -1.22 -9.04
C GLN A 40 -4.66 -1.49 -8.96
N ASN A 41 -5.11 -2.62 -9.52
CA ASN A 41 -6.52 -3.01 -9.48
C ASN A 41 -7.04 -3.22 -8.05
N CYS A 42 -6.23 -3.81 -7.17
CA CYS A 42 -6.58 -4.00 -5.76
C CYS A 42 -6.74 -2.68 -5.02
N ILE A 43 -5.75 -1.79 -5.17
CA ILE A 43 -5.78 -0.45 -4.58
C ILE A 43 -7.00 0.32 -5.08
N ASN A 44 -7.24 0.34 -6.40
CA ASN A 44 -8.37 1.02 -7.00
C ASN A 44 -9.71 0.49 -6.48
N TYR A 45 -9.83 -0.84 -6.34
CA TYR A 45 -11.03 -1.46 -5.77
C TYR A 45 -11.26 -0.99 -4.32
N TYR A 46 -10.24 -1.02 -3.47
CA TYR A 46 -10.33 -0.60 -2.08
C TYR A 46 -10.66 0.89 -1.94
N LEU A 47 -9.98 1.76 -2.69
CA LEU A 47 -10.23 3.20 -2.67
C LEU A 47 -11.65 3.54 -3.15
N LYS A 48 -12.14 2.85 -4.19
CA LYS A 48 -13.54 2.98 -4.64
C LYS A 48 -14.52 2.53 -3.57
N TYR A 49 -14.25 1.41 -2.88
CA TYR A 49 -15.08 0.95 -1.77
C TYR A 49 -15.14 1.97 -0.63
N LYS A 50 -13.98 2.53 -0.25
CA LYS A 50 -13.85 3.61 0.74
C LYS A 50 -14.40 4.95 0.28
N LYS A 51 -14.94 5.05 -0.95
CA LYS A 51 -15.46 6.28 -1.57
C LYS A 51 -14.44 7.43 -1.53
N VAL A 52 -13.16 7.12 -1.74
CA VAL A 52 -12.10 8.12 -1.74
C VAL A 52 -12.21 8.96 -3.01
N GLU A 53 -12.38 10.27 -2.84
CA GLU A 53 -12.55 11.21 -3.95
C GLU A 53 -11.24 11.49 -4.71
N LYS A 54 -10.12 11.65 -3.99
CA LYS A 54 -8.80 11.90 -4.59
C LYS A 54 -7.98 10.63 -4.67
N TRP A 55 -7.56 10.29 -5.88
CA TRP A 55 -6.77 9.12 -6.21
C TRP A 55 -5.27 9.47 -6.19
N PRO A 56 -4.36 8.49 -6.06
CA PRO A 56 -2.92 8.77 -6.00
C PRO A 56 -2.41 9.55 -7.22
N LEU A 57 -2.98 9.28 -8.41
CA LEU A 57 -2.64 9.99 -9.64
C LEU A 57 -3.10 11.45 -9.66
N ASP A 58 -4.09 11.85 -8.85
CA ASP A 58 -4.55 13.24 -8.79
C ASP A 58 -3.54 14.17 -8.11
N TYR A 59 -2.55 13.58 -7.41
CA TYR A 59 -1.43 14.32 -6.81
C TYR A 59 -0.27 14.53 -7.79
N TYR A 60 -0.42 14.13 -9.07
CA TYR A 60 0.53 14.45 -10.13
C TYR A 60 0.28 15.85 -10.69
N SER A 61 0.65 16.88 -9.92
CA SER A 61 0.72 18.25 -10.43
C SER A 61 2.04 18.49 -11.17
N ARG A 62 1.98 19.27 -12.27
CA ARG A 62 3.16 19.76 -13.00
C ARG A 62 4.01 20.76 -12.19
N ASN A 63 3.43 21.34 -11.15
CA ASN A 63 4.07 22.39 -10.34
C ASN A 63 4.75 21.85 -9.07
N GLN A 64 4.77 20.54 -8.85
CA GLN A 64 5.37 19.91 -7.68
C GLN A 64 6.66 19.19 -8.05
N THR A 65 7.67 19.34 -7.19
CA THR A 65 8.90 18.55 -7.26
C THR A 65 8.63 17.08 -6.93
N GLU A 66 9.55 16.20 -7.33
CA GLU A 66 9.45 14.78 -7.03
C GLU A 66 9.40 14.49 -5.52
N GLU A 67 10.19 15.20 -4.72
CA GLU A 67 10.24 15.00 -3.27
C GLU A 67 8.95 15.48 -2.57
N GLU A 68 8.39 16.62 -2.99
CA GLU A 68 7.08 17.07 -2.49
C GLU A 68 5.99 16.05 -2.80
N ARG A 69 5.99 15.52 -4.02
CA ARG A 69 5.05 14.47 -4.43
C ARG A 69 5.24 13.21 -3.58
N LYS A 70 6.48 12.81 -3.33
CA LYS A 70 6.81 11.68 -2.47
C LYS A 70 6.26 11.85 -1.06
N ILE A 71 6.44 13.02 -0.44
CA ILE A 71 5.90 13.32 0.89
C ILE A 71 4.37 13.25 0.90
N ILE A 72 3.71 13.78 -0.12
CA ILE A 72 2.25 13.75 -0.24
C ILE A 72 1.74 12.31 -0.39
N LEU A 73 2.34 11.53 -1.28
CA LEU A 73 1.97 10.14 -1.50
C LEU A 73 2.24 9.28 -0.25
N ARG A 74 3.33 9.52 0.48
CA ARG A 74 3.57 8.86 1.78
C ARG A 74 2.44 9.07 2.76
N LYS A 75 2.00 10.33 2.93
CA LYS A 75 0.85 10.66 3.78
C LYS A 75 -0.43 9.98 3.26
N TYR A 76 -0.64 9.95 1.96
CA TYR A 76 -1.80 9.31 1.33
C TYR A 76 -1.85 7.80 1.64
N TRP A 77 -0.75 7.09 1.39
CA TRP A 77 -0.70 5.65 1.60
C TRP A 77 -0.88 5.27 3.06
N LEU A 78 -0.22 6.00 3.97
CA LEU A 78 -0.38 5.78 5.40
C LEU A 78 -1.80 6.08 5.87
N LYS A 79 -2.48 7.09 5.31
CA LYS A 79 -3.87 7.40 5.67
C LYS A 79 -4.84 6.24 5.39
N TYR A 80 -4.69 5.57 4.25
CA TYR A 80 -5.67 4.57 3.81
C TYR A 80 -5.23 3.12 4.04
N PHE A 81 -3.93 2.87 4.25
CA PHE A 81 -3.38 1.52 4.29
C PHE A 81 -2.46 1.25 5.49
N SER A 82 -2.41 2.14 6.50
CA SER A 82 -1.60 1.90 7.70
C SER A 82 -1.99 0.64 8.46
N PHE A 83 -3.23 0.16 8.32
CA PHE A 83 -3.68 -1.09 8.95
C PHE A 83 -2.85 -2.32 8.52
N LEU A 84 -2.14 -2.25 7.38
CA LEU A 84 -1.20 -3.28 6.96
C LEU A 84 0.06 -3.35 7.84
N LEU A 85 0.33 -2.28 8.59
CA LEU A 85 1.43 -2.18 9.56
C LEU A 85 1.01 -2.67 10.95
N ASP A 86 -0.25 -3.11 11.15
CA ASP A 86 -0.67 -3.74 12.41
C ASP A 86 -0.28 -5.23 12.45
N GLU A 87 0.04 -5.80 11.28
CA GLU A 87 0.47 -7.19 11.11
C GLU A 87 1.97 -7.32 11.38
N GLN A 88 2.33 -7.98 12.49
CA GLN A 88 3.73 -8.14 12.92
C GLN A 88 4.62 -8.76 11.82
N GLN A 89 4.10 -9.71 11.04
CA GLN A 89 4.84 -10.32 9.94
C GLN A 89 5.20 -9.31 8.85
N ASN A 90 4.31 -8.35 8.54
CA ASN A 90 4.59 -7.30 7.55
C ASN A 90 5.69 -6.36 8.06
N ILE A 91 5.63 -5.98 9.33
CA ILE A 91 6.62 -5.12 9.97
C ILE A 91 8.01 -5.79 9.94
N GLN A 92 8.07 -7.06 10.33
CA GLN A 92 9.30 -7.85 10.31
C GLN A 92 9.91 -7.93 8.91
N ASN A 93 9.10 -8.23 7.89
CA ASN A 93 9.57 -8.31 6.51
C ASN A 93 10.10 -6.96 6.02
N ILE A 94 9.37 -5.86 6.26
CA ILE A 94 9.80 -4.51 5.86
C ILE A 94 11.11 -4.13 6.56
N ASN A 95 11.19 -4.33 7.88
CA ASN A 95 12.37 -3.97 8.66
C ASN A 95 13.60 -4.82 8.29
N GLN A 96 13.41 -6.10 7.96
CA GLN A 96 14.48 -6.94 7.43
C GLN A 96 14.99 -6.40 6.10
N TRP A 97 14.08 -6.03 5.19
CA TRP A 97 14.44 -5.46 3.89
C TRP A 97 15.20 -4.14 4.00
N ILE A 98 14.81 -3.28 4.93
CA ILE A 98 15.52 -2.04 5.26
C ILE A 98 16.94 -2.36 5.75
N GLN A 99 17.09 -3.32 6.66
CA GLN A 99 18.41 -3.71 7.19
C GLN A 99 19.31 -4.33 6.12
N GLU A 100 18.74 -5.06 5.18
CA GLU A 100 19.44 -5.63 4.02
C GLU A 100 19.67 -4.62 2.89
N GLU A 101 19.28 -3.35 3.09
CA GLU A 101 19.39 -2.25 2.12
C GLU A 101 18.75 -2.60 0.76
N LYS A 102 17.68 -3.40 0.78
CA LYS A 102 17.02 -3.86 -0.44
C LYS A 102 16.35 -2.70 -1.17
N PRO A 103 16.62 -2.52 -2.47
CA PRO A 103 16.01 -1.44 -3.23
C PRO A 103 14.52 -1.69 -3.45
N ILE A 104 13.74 -0.62 -3.45
CA ILE A 104 12.31 -0.67 -3.81
C ILE A 104 12.19 -0.71 -5.33
N LYS A 105 11.83 -1.87 -5.89
CA LYS A 105 11.65 -2.08 -7.34
C LYS A 105 10.51 -3.05 -7.62
N ILE A 106 9.97 -3.00 -8.84
CA ILE A 106 8.96 -3.97 -9.29
C ILE A 106 9.58 -5.36 -9.39
N GLY A 107 8.85 -6.37 -8.93
CA GLY A 107 9.35 -7.74 -8.87
C GLY A 107 10.10 -8.05 -7.58
N GLU A 108 10.49 -7.02 -6.82
CA GLU A 108 11.03 -7.17 -5.47
C GLU A 108 9.91 -7.08 -4.43
N ASN A 109 10.07 -7.77 -3.31
CA ASN A 109 9.14 -7.80 -2.19
C ASN A 109 7.75 -8.36 -2.56
N LEU A 110 7.71 -9.31 -3.50
CA LEU A 110 6.47 -9.94 -3.97
C LEU A 110 5.68 -10.60 -2.85
N GLY A 111 6.36 -11.15 -1.85
CA GLY A 111 5.71 -11.74 -0.66
C GLY A 111 4.87 -10.70 0.07
N PHE A 112 5.47 -9.57 0.43
CA PHE A 112 4.78 -8.44 1.04
C PHE A 112 3.63 -7.93 0.18
N ILE A 113 3.85 -7.70 -1.12
CA ILE A 113 2.80 -7.20 -2.03
C ILE A 113 1.62 -8.18 -2.13
N ARG A 114 1.87 -9.49 -2.18
CA ARG A 114 0.82 -10.51 -2.19
C ARG A 114 0.06 -10.56 -0.87
N MET A 115 0.74 -10.44 0.27
CA MET A 115 0.08 -10.40 1.58
C MET A 115 -0.76 -9.14 1.75
N ALA A 116 -0.22 -7.98 1.35
CA ALA A 116 -0.96 -6.72 1.31
C ALA A 116 -2.23 -6.85 0.47
N PHE A 117 -2.15 -7.47 -0.72
CA PHE A 117 -3.32 -7.73 -1.56
C PHE A 117 -4.41 -8.50 -0.83
N THR A 118 -4.07 -9.64 -0.22
CA THR A 118 -5.04 -10.48 0.51
C THR A 118 -5.68 -9.67 1.63
N ARG A 119 -4.88 -8.94 2.41
CA ARG A 119 -5.37 -8.19 3.58
C ARG A 119 -6.27 -7.02 3.19
N ILE A 120 -5.92 -6.27 2.14
CA ILE A 120 -6.75 -5.19 1.59
C ILE A 120 -8.12 -5.73 1.16
N MET A 121 -8.14 -6.85 0.46
CA MET A 121 -9.39 -7.48 0.01
C MET A 121 -10.22 -7.97 1.20
N MET A 122 -9.59 -8.65 2.17
CA MET A 122 -10.28 -9.10 3.39
C MET A 122 -10.90 -7.94 4.17
N GLU A 123 -10.16 -6.83 4.32
CA GLU A 123 -10.67 -5.64 5.00
C GLU A 123 -11.93 -5.11 4.31
N ALA A 124 -11.87 -4.91 2.98
CA ALA A 124 -13.03 -4.46 2.22
C ALA A 124 -14.24 -5.42 2.32
N PHE A 125 -14.00 -6.74 2.32
CA PHE A 125 -15.09 -7.71 2.46
C PHE A 125 -15.69 -7.73 3.87
N ASN A 126 -14.86 -7.66 4.91
CA ASN A 126 -15.30 -7.68 6.30
C ASN A 126 -16.10 -6.42 6.65
N GLU A 127 -15.63 -5.24 6.22
CA GLU A 127 -16.35 -4.00 6.43
C GLU A 127 -17.69 -3.99 5.69
N LYS A 128 -17.71 -4.41 4.40
CA LYS A 128 -18.95 -4.51 3.62
C LYS A 128 -19.95 -5.48 4.26
N ARG A 129 -19.47 -6.60 4.82
CA ARG A 129 -20.31 -7.55 5.56
C ARG A 129 -20.87 -6.90 6.83
N ALA A 130 -20.06 -6.15 7.57
CA ALA A 130 -20.50 -5.46 8.79
C ALA A 130 -21.54 -4.37 8.48
N GLU A 131 -21.38 -3.61 7.41
CA GLU A 131 -22.36 -2.62 6.93
C GLU A 131 -23.70 -3.27 6.57
N ASN A 132 -23.68 -4.36 5.80
CA ASN A 132 -24.89 -5.10 5.43
C ASN A 132 -25.62 -5.70 6.64
N LEU A 133 -24.88 -6.11 7.68
CA LEU A 133 -25.48 -6.63 8.91
C LEU A 133 -26.13 -5.53 9.76
N LYS A 134 -25.62 -4.28 9.70
CA LYS A 134 -26.25 -3.13 10.36
C LYS A 134 -27.57 -2.76 9.69
N GLN A 135 -27.57 -2.68 8.35
CA GLN A 135 -28.76 -2.35 7.55
C GLN A 135 -29.90 -3.39 7.66
N LYS A 136 -29.60 -4.64 8.01
CA LYS A 136 -30.63 -5.68 8.23
C LYS A 136 -31.28 -5.64 9.61
N LYS A 137 -30.76 -4.83 10.53
CA LYS A 137 -31.28 -4.67 11.90
C LYS A 137 -32.08 -3.38 12.09
N GLU A 138 -32.09 -2.51 11.08
CA GLU A 138 -32.93 -1.32 10.95
C GLU A 138 -34.15 -1.64 10.08
#